data_AF-A0A388QAP3-F1
#
_entry.id   AF-A0A388QAP3-F1
#
_cell.length_a   1.000
_cell.length_b   1.000
_cell.length_c   1.000
_cell.angle_alpha   90.00
_cell.angle_beta   90.00
_cell.angle_gamma   90.00
#
_symmetry.space_group_name_H-M   'P 1'
#
loop_
_entity.id
_entity.type
_entity.pdbx_description
1 polymer ?
#
loop_
_entity_poly.entity_id
_entity_poly.type
_entity_poly.pdbx_seq_one_letter_code
_entity_poly.pdbx_strand_id
1 'polypeptide(L)'
;MNLLMLSGDTAAVSGRTGAFTSTLEEFSRYWERIDVLTPAAPAAGQRVLFGNVHFWPAAPPRLLQPAFIVRQGRKLAGAAQVRTHHQP
;
A
#
# COMPACT_ATOMS: atom_id res chain seq x y z
N MET A 1 4.15 3.44 14.34
CA MET A 1 5.01 3.75 13.16
C MET A 1 4.33 3.30 11.86
N ASN A 2 4.44 4.10 10.79
CA ASN A 2 3.81 3.84 9.48
C ASN A 2 4.84 3.45 8.41
N LEU A 3 4.46 2.57 7.48
CA LEU A 3 5.31 2.11 6.38
C LEU A 3 4.63 2.36 5.02
N LEU A 4 5.37 2.92 4.07
CA LEU A 4 4.96 3.04 2.67
C LEU A 4 5.86 2.14 1.80
N MET A 5 5.25 1.23 1.04
CA MET A 5 5.93 0.28 0.16
C MET A 5 5.56 0.50 -1.30
N LEU A 6 6.53 0.31 -2.18
CA LEU A 6 6.32 0.20 -3.62
C LEU A 6 6.55 -1.27 -3.99
N SER A 7 5.56 -1.91 -4.61
CA SER A 7 5.68 -3.32 -5.02
C SER A 7 5.24 -3.50 -6.47
N GLY A 8 5.99 -4.29 -7.23
CA GLY A 8 5.57 -4.76 -8.55
C GLY A 8 4.59 -5.92 -8.51
N ASP A 9 4.35 -6.50 -7.32
CA ASP A 9 3.49 -7.65 -7.13
C ASP A 9 2.01 -7.24 -7.16
N THR A 10 1.24 -7.88 -8.06
CA THR A 10 -0.21 -7.72 -8.17
C THR A 10 -0.98 -8.92 -7.60
N ALA A 11 -0.30 -10.03 -7.28
CA ALA A 11 -0.91 -11.24 -6.74
C ALA A 11 -1.60 -10.97 -5.41
N ALA A 12 -0.92 -10.31 -4.46
CA ALA A 12 -1.47 -9.99 -3.15
C ALA A 12 -2.75 -9.14 -3.23
N VAL A 13 -2.75 -8.09 -4.07
CA VAL A 13 -3.96 -7.25 -4.23
C VAL A 13 -5.07 -7.97 -4.98
N SER A 14 -4.74 -8.86 -5.92
CA SER A 14 -5.68 -9.77 -6.57
C SER A 14 -6.17 -10.92 -5.68
N GLY A 15 -5.75 -11.00 -4.42
CA GLY A 15 -6.19 -12.04 -3.47
C GLY A 15 -5.49 -13.38 -3.60
N ARG A 16 -4.39 -13.44 -4.34
CA ARG A 16 -3.53 -14.62 -4.38
C ARG A 16 -2.48 -14.53 -3.26
N THR A 17 -2.27 -15.63 -2.55
CA THR A 17 -1.24 -15.73 -1.51
C THR A 17 0.10 -16.08 -2.14
N GLY A 18 1.17 -15.45 -1.66
CA GLY A 18 2.55 -15.71 -2.08
C GLY A 18 3.55 -15.09 -1.10
N ALA A 19 4.84 -15.10 -1.45
CA ALA A 19 5.91 -14.63 -0.57
C ALA A 19 5.70 -13.20 -0.06
N PHE A 20 5.18 -12.31 -0.90
CA PHE A 20 4.88 -10.94 -0.50
C PHE A 20 3.76 -10.87 0.53
N THR A 21 2.70 -11.68 0.37
CA THR A 21 1.61 -11.79 1.36
C THR A 21 2.12 -12.26 2.72
N SER A 22 2.99 -13.28 2.76
CA SER A 22 3.62 -13.75 4.02
C SER A 22 4.52 -12.70 4.65
N THR A 23 5.26 -11.94 3.84
CA THR A 23 6.07 -10.82 4.34
C THR A 23 5.19 -9.74 4.98
N LEU A 24 4.07 -9.40 4.32
CA LEU A 24 3.11 -8.42 4.83
C LEU A 24 2.37 -8.89 6.09
N GLU A 25 2.13 -10.19 6.21
CA GLU A 25 1.56 -10.78 7.43
C GLU A 25 2.49 -10.54 8.62
N GLU A 26 3.78 -10.82 8.49
CA GLU A 26 4.72 -10.57 9.58
C GLU A 26 4.90 -9.08 9.84
N PHE A 27 5.01 -8.26 8.79
CA PHE A 27 5.15 -6.82 8.96
C PHE A 27 3.91 -6.20 9.63
N SER A 28 2.71 -6.73 9.37
CA SER A 28 1.48 -6.20 9.99
C SER A 28 1.52 -6.17 11.52
N ARG A 29 2.37 -7.00 12.15
CA ARG A 29 2.55 -7.08 13.60
C ARG A 29 3.43 -5.96 14.19
N TYR A 30 4.26 -5.32 13.36
CA TYR A 30 5.28 -4.36 13.81
C TYR A 30 5.01 -2.91 13.36
N TRP A 31 4.14 -2.71 12.37
CA TRP A 31 3.73 -1.38 11.91
C TRP A 31 2.25 -1.13 12.18
N GLU A 32 1.91 0.10 12.56
CA GLU A 32 0.50 0.50 12.79
C GLU A 32 -0.29 0.54 11.49
N ARG A 33 0.39 0.89 10.39
CA ARG A 33 -0.19 0.98 9.06
C ARG A 33 0.87 0.71 8.01
N ILE A 34 0.50 -0.09 7.02
CA ILE A 34 1.31 -0.35 5.83
C ILE A 34 0.49 0.07 4.61
N ASP A 35 1.02 0.99 3.82
CA ASP A 35 0.45 1.39 2.54
C ASP A 35 1.30 0.81 1.40
N VAL A 36 0.69 0.05 0.50
CA VAL A 36 1.38 -0.59 -0.62
C VAL A 36 0.88 0.00 -1.93
N LEU A 37 1.75 0.69 -2.67
CA LEU A 37 1.47 1.10 -4.05
C LEU A 37 1.84 -0.04 -5.00
N THR A 38 0.90 -0.47 -5.83
CA THR A 38 1.11 -1.56 -6.80
C THR A 38 0.72 -1.12 -8.22
N PRO A 39 1.18 -1.81 -9.28
CA PRO A 39 0.59 -1.66 -10.61
C PRO A 39 -0.92 -1.91 -10.61
N ALA A 40 -1.57 -1.49 -11.69
CA ALA A 40 -2.94 -1.89 -12.00
C ALA A 40 -3.03 -3.43 -12.06
N ALA A 41 -4.07 -4.00 -11.47
CA ALA A 41 -4.36 -5.42 -11.59
C ALA A 41 -5.83 -5.62 -12.00
N PRO A 42 -6.14 -6.52 -12.95
CA PRO A 42 -7.52 -6.80 -13.34
C PRO A 42 -8.34 -7.23 -12.12
N ALA A 43 -9.53 -6.65 -11.97
CA ALA A 43 -10.46 -6.87 -10.84
C ALA A 43 -9.94 -6.47 -9.44
N ALA A 44 -8.77 -5.82 -9.34
CA ALA A 44 -8.25 -5.35 -8.06
C ALA A 44 -8.76 -3.95 -7.74
N GLY A 45 -9.72 -3.86 -6.83
CA GLY A 45 -10.07 -2.62 -6.13
C GLY A 45 -9.11 -2.32 -4.97
N GLN A 46 -9.40 -1.25 -4.23
CA GLN A 46 -8.74 -1.00 -2.95
C GLN A 46 -9.00 -2.17 -2.01
N ARG A 47 -7.94 -2.72 -1.41
CA ARG A 47 -8.00 -3.89 -0.53
C ARG A 47 -7.27 -3.62 0.78
N VAL A 48 -7.77 -4.20 1.86
CA VAL A 48 -7.09 -4.25 3.15
C VAL A 48 -6.80 -5.70 3.52
N LEU A 49 -5.55 -5.99 3.89
CA LEU A 49 -5.14 -7.28 4.47
C LEU A 49 -4.70 -7.07 5.91
N PHE A 50 -4.87 -8.11 6.74
CA PHE A 50 -4.38 -8.17 8.13
C PHE A 50 -4.83 -7.00 9.03
N GLY A 51 -5.89 -6.29 8.66
CA GLY A 51 -6.45 -5.16 9.40
C GLY A 51 -5.75 -3.81 9.18
N ASN A 52 -4.48 -3.79 8.75
CA ASN A 52 -3.69 -2.57 8.64
C ASN A 52 -2.82 -2.44 7.36
N VAL A 53 -2.94 -3.38 6.42
CA VAL A 53 -2.19 -3.36 5.15
C VAL A 53 -3.10 -2.91 4.01
N HIS A 54 -2.91 -1.69 3.52
CA HIS A 54 -3.76 -1.05 2.51
C HIS A 54 -3.09 -1.04 1.14
N PHE A 55 -3.78 -1.57 0.13
CA PHE A 55 -3.30 -1.57 -1.25
C PHE A 55 -3.88 -0.41 -2.05
N TRP A 56 -3.02 0.21 -2.84
CA TRP A 56 -3.34 1.31 -3.75
C TRP A 56 -2.87 0.97 -5.17
N PRO A 57 -3.65 0.18 -5.94
CA PRO A 57 -3.34 -0.10 -7.33
C PRO A 57 -3.29 1.18 -8.16
N ALA A 58 -2.30 1.27 -9.04
CA ALA A 58 -2.22 2.33 -10.02
C ALA A 58 -3.44 2.28 -10.94
N ALA A 59 -4.17 3.38 -11.02
CA ALA A 59 -5.20 3.58 -12.04
C ALA A 59 -4.63 3.81 -13.46
N PRO A 60 -3.49 4.53 -13.65
CA PRO A 60 -3.04 4.85 -15.00
C PRO A 60 -2.12 3.78 -15.62
N PRO A 61 -1.91 3.82 -16.95
CA PRO A 61 -0.97 2.95 -17.67
C PRO A 61 0.46 3.05 -17.14
N ARG A 62 1.28 2.01 -17.38
CA ARG A 62 2.66 1.89 -16.84
C ARG A 62 3.55 3.11 -17.08
N LEU A 63 3.42 3.80 -18.22
CA LEU A 63 4.20 4.99 -18.53
C LEU A 63 3.98 6.14 -17.54
N LEU A 64 2.80 6.21 -16.93
CA LEU A 64 2.41 7.24 -15.96
C LEU A 64 2.55 6.76 -14.50
N GLN A 65 3.10 5.56 -14.29
CA GLN A 65 3.27 4.99 -12.95
C GLN A 65 4.18 5.84 -12.06
N PRO A 66 5.30 6.44 -12.52
CA PRO A 66 6.11 7.32 -11.67
C PRO A 66 5.32 8.52 -11.14
N ALA A 67 4.52 9.17 -12.00
CA ALA A 67 3.68 10.30 -11.59
C ALA A 67 2.62 9.87 -10.56
N PHE A 68 2.03 8.68 -10.72
CA PHE A 68 1.12 8.09 -9.74
C PHE A 68 1.81 7.85 -8.40
N ILE A 69 3.00 7.23 -8.41
CA ILE A 69 3.78 6.93 -7.20
C ILE A 69 4.07 8.21 -6.42
N VAL A 70 4.56 9.26 -7.10
CA VAL A 70 4.86 10.54 -6.44
C VAL A 70 3.61 11.18 -5.86
N ARG A 71 2.52 11.25 -6.63
CA ARG A 71 1.27 11.89 -6.19
C ARG A 71 0.64 11.15 -5.01
N GLN A 72 0.47 9.83 -5.14
CA GLN A 72 -0.17 9.02 -4.11
C GLN A 72 0.73 8.86 -2.89
N GLY A 73 2.03 8.67 -3.09
CA GLY A 73 3.02 8.59 -2.02
C GLY A 73 3.04 9.85 -1.16
N ARG A 74 3.05 11.05 -1.78
CA ARG A 74 2.96 12.33 -1.05
C ARG A 74 1.67 12.46 -0.25
N LYS A 75 0.53 12.06 -0.83
CA LYS A 75 -0.78 12.08 -0.14
C LYS A 75 -0.74 11.21 1.11
N LEU A 76 -0.20 9.99 1.00
CA LEU A 76 -0.14 9.03 2.10
C LEU A 76 0.88 9.44 3.17
N ALA A 77 2.05 9.93 2.77
CA ALA A 77 3.06 10.46 3.68
C ALA A 77 2.52 11.66 4.48
N GLY A 78 1.83 12.60 3.82
CA GLY A 78 1.18 13.72 4.50
C GLY A 78 0.05 13.28 5.45
N ALA A 79 -0.79 12.32 5.04
CA ALA A 79 -1.85 11.79 5.90
C ALA A 79 -1.30 11.03 7.12
N ALA A 80 -0.16 10.37 6.99
CA ALA A 80 0.53 9.69 8.09
C ALA A 80 1.11 10.67 9.12
N GLN A 81 1.57 11.85 8.68
CA GLN A 81 2.08 12.91 9.56
C GLN A 81 0.97 13.55 10.41
N VAL A 82 -0.24 13.70 9.87
CA VAL A 82 -1.37 14.28 10.63
C VAL A 82 -1.81 13.37 11.79
N ARG A 83 -1.69 12.04 11.64
CA ARG A 83 -2.08 11.08 12.68
C ARG A 83 -1.11 10.99 13.85
N THR A 84 0.15 11.39 13.66
CA THR A 84 1.18 11.36 14.71
C THR A 84 1.16 12.60 15.61
N HIS A 85 0.43 13.66 15.23
CA HIS A 85 0.32 14.90 16.00
C HIS A 85 -0.96 15.02 16.84
N HIS A 86 -1.76 13.96 16.95
CA HIS A 86 -2.92 13.93 17.84
C HIS A 86 -2.68 12.92 18.97
N GLN A 87 -1.96 13.35 20.00
CA GLN A 87 -2.06 12.78 21.35
C GLN A 87 -2.42 13.90 22.32
N PRO A 88 -3.51 13.79 23.10
CA PRO A 88 -3.65 14.50 24.37
C PRO A 88 -2.71 13.92 25.44
#